data_AF-A0A6P1TAC6-F1
#
_entry.id   AF-A0A6P1TAC6-F1
#
_cell.length_a   1.000
_cell.length_b   1.000
_cell.length_c   1.000
_cell.angle_alpha   90.00
_cell.angle_beta   90.00
_cell.angle_gamma   90.00
#
_symmetry.space_group_name_H-M   'P 1'
#
loop_
_entity.id
_entity.type
_entity.pdbx_description
1 polymer ?
#
loop_
_entity_poly.entity_id
_entity_poly.type
_entity_poly.pdbx_seq_one_letter_code
_entity_poly.pdbx_strand_id
1 'polypeptide(L)'
;MNNYAIEADYYFYGIKLGILDPELAISWAYKIIEKEDNPSGEIIEVALSKPRGPNGIMSALREVEGERDSQRSGSMLLSELLRRLDNGASPTSISTNALSVVRESKFPEETVLQFNVVDDDVLLAEQGIYSDLEQTYKALRDLLRKPQL
;
A
#
# COMPACT_ATOMS: atom_id res chain seq x y z
N MET A 1 -20.48 -15.19 0.92
CA MET A 1 -19.68 -14.32 1.80
C MET A 1 -18.78 -13.50 0.92
N ASN A 2 -18.81 -12.17 1.02
CA ASN A 2 -17.84 -11.34 0.32
C ASN A 2 -16.47 -11.57 0.95
N ASN A 3 -15.45 -11.78 0.12
CA ASN A 3 -14.07 -11.92 0.58
C ASN A 3 -13.45 -10.53 0.68
N TYR A 4 -13.11 -10.11 1.89
CA TYR A 4 -12.51 -8.80 2.20
C TYR A 4 -11.02 -8.90 2.55
N ALA A 5 -10.42 -10.08 2.44
CA ALA A 5 -9.07 -10.32 2.95
C ALA A 5 -7.99 -9.55 2.17
N ILE A 6 -8.18 -9.34 0.85
CA ILE A 6 -7.26 -8.54 0.02
C ILE A 6 -7.31 -7.07 0.42
N GLU A 7 -8.51 -6.50 0.62
CA GLU A 7 -8.68 -5.13 1.12
C GLU A 7 -8.13 -4.98 2.54
N ALA A 8 -8.32 -5.99 3.40
CA ALA A 8 -7.75 -6.00 4.74
C ALA A 8 -6.21 -5.98 4.69
N ASP A 9 -5.59 -6.76 3.80
CA ASP A 9 -4.15 -6.73 3.56
C ASP A 9 -3.69 -5.36 3.01
N TYR A 10 -4.47 -4.73 2.13
CA TYR A 10 -4.17 -3.38 1.63
C TYR A 10 -4.07 -2.37 2.78
N TYR A 11 -5.04 -2.36 3.71
CA TYR A 11 -4.98 -1.49 4.88
C TYR A 11 -3.85 -1.89 5.83
N PHE A 12 -3.66 -3.20 6.07
CA PHE A 12 -2.63 -3.70 6.97
C PHE A 12 -1.23 -3.28 6.51
N TYR A 13 -0.86 -3.56 5.25
CA TYR A 13 0.43 -3.16 4.69
C TYR A 13 0.56 -1.64 4.60
N GLY A 14 -0.51 -0.94 4.20
CA GLY A 14 -0.50 0.51 4.10
C GLY A 14 -0.27 1.19 5.45
N ILE A 15 -0.87 0.71 6.53
CA ILE A 15 -0.66 1.21 7.90
C ILE A 15 0.75 0.83 8.39
N LYS A 16 1.15 -0.44 8.21
CA LYS A 16 2.48 -0.94 8.62
C LYS A 16 3.61 -0.10 8.02
N LEU A 17 3.46 0.32 6.77
CA LEU A 17 4.45 1.11 6.03
C LEU A 17 4.28 2.63 6.20
N GLY A 18 3.29 3.09 6.98
CA GLY A 18 3.01 4.53 7.14
C GLY A 18 2.47 5.22 5.89
N ILE A 19 1.99 4.45 4.90
CA ILE A 19 1.41 4.95 3.66
C ILE A 19 -0.04 5.39 3.91
N LEU A 20 -0.81 4.61 4.66
CA LEU A 20 -2.22 4.88 4.92
C LEU A 20 -2.44 5.33 6.37
N ASP A 21 -3.38 6.25 6.54
CA ASP A 21 -3.91 6.61 7.85
C ASP A 21 -4.72 5.42 8.41
N PRO A 22 -4.47 4.96 9.65
CA PRO A 22 -5.26 3.91 10.29
C PRO A 22 -6.77 4.16 10.30
N GLU A 23 -7.21 5.42 10.33
CA GLU A 23 -8.64 5.78 10.30
C GLU A 23 -9.34 5.36 9.00
N LEU A 24 -8.59 5.18 7.91
CA LEU A 24 -9.15 4.67 6.65
C LEU A 24 -9.64 3.22 6.77
N ALA A 25 -8.93 2.38 7.54
CA ALA A 25 -9.34 1.00 7.79
C ALA A 25 -10.63 0.95 8.62
N ILE A 26 -10.74 1.81 9.63
CA ILE A 26 -11.95 1.94 10.46
C ILE A 26 -13.13 2.39 9.59
N SER A 27 -12.92 3.43 8.77
CA SER A 27 -13.94 3.96 7.88
C SER A 27 -14.39 2.94 6.83
N TRP A 28 -13.47 2.10 6.36
CA TRP A 28 -13.78 1.00 5.45
C TRP A 28 -14.64 -0.08 6.11
N ALA A 29 -14.30 -0.50 7.33
CA ALA A 29 -15.08 -1.49 8.08
C ALA A 29 -16.52 -1.01 8.34
N TYR A 30 -16.71 0.26 8.75
CA TYR A 30 -18.05 0.84 8.91
C TYR A 30 -18.86 0.85 7.62
N LYS A 31 -18.24 1.18 6.47
CA LYS A 31 -18.92 1.13 5.17
C LYS A 31 -19.38 -0.27 4.77
N ILE A 32 -18.71 -1.32 5.24
CA ILE A 32 -19.15 -2.71 5.03
C ILE A 32 -20.34 -3.02 5.94
N ILE A 33 -20.24 -2.67 7.23
CA ILE A 33 -21.32 -2.86 8.22
C ILE A 33 -22.61 -2.18 7.79
N GLU A 34 -22.53 -0.97 7.22
CA GLU A 34 -23.70 -0.24 6.72
C GLU A 34 -24.36 -0.90 5.50
N LYS A 35 -23.61 -1.70 4.73
CA LYS A 35 -24.07 -2.31 3.47
C LYS A 35 -24.55 -3.75 3.61
N GLU A 36 -24.08 -4.46 4.63
CA GLU A 36 -24.40 -5.87 4.82
C GLU A 36 -25.40 -6.05 5.95
N ASP A 37 -26.46 -6.83 5.70
CA ASP A 37 -27.46 -7.14 6.73
C ASP A 37 -26.89 -7.96 7.90
N ASN A 38 -25.80 -8.71 7.64
CA ASN A 38 -25.12 -9.55 8.63
C ASN A 38 -23.61 -9.56 8.37
N PRO A 39 -22.88 -8.48 8.72
CA PRO A 39 -21.44 -8.38 8.52
C PRO A 39 -20.69 -9.41 9.38
N SER A 40 -19.51 -9.84 8.92
CA SER A 40 -18.70 -10.79 9.68
C SER A 40 -18.17 -10.18 10.99
N GLY A 41 -17.96 -11.03 12.00
CA GLY A 41 -17.44 -10.61 13.30
C GLY A 41 -16.08 -9.92 13.20
N GLU A 42 -15.22 -10.37 12.29
CA GLU A 42 -13.89 -9.76 12.07
C GLU A 42 -13.98 -8.33 11.53
N ILE A 43 -14.94 -8.04 10.63
CA ILE A 43 -15.16 -6.68 10.14
C ILE A 43 -15.65 -5.78 11.29
N ILE A 44 -16.53 -6.29 12.15
CA ILE A 44 -16.96 -5.59 13.36
C ILE A 44 -15.76 -5.32 14.27
N GLU A 45 -14.89 -6.31 14.48
CA GLU A 45 -13.66 -6.14 15.29
C GLU A 45 -12.72 -5.07 14.71
N VAL A 46 -12.56 -4.99 13.39
CA VAL A 46 -11.80 -3.91 12.76
C VAL A 46 -12.44 -2.56 13.09
N ALA A 47 -13.75 -2.38 12.92
CA ALA A 47 -14.43 -1.12 13.21
C ALA A 47 -14.27 -0.68 14.69
N LEU A 48 -14.27 -1.64 15.61
CA LEU A 48 -14.15 -1.40 17.06
C LEU A 48 -12.70 -1.32 17.57
N SER A 49 -11.71 -1.55 16.72
CA SER A 49 -10.30 -1.64 17.13
C SER A 49 -9.64 -0.28 17.40
N LYS A 50 -10.27 0.84 17.04
CA LYS A 50 -9.69 2.20 17.18
C LYS A 50 -9.09 2.52 18.57
N PRO A 51 -9.73 2.20 19.72
CA PRO A 51 -9.15 2.46 21.04
C PRO A 51 -7.87 1.68 21.33
N ARG A 52 -7.58 0.61 20.57
CA ARG A 52 -6.39 -0.24 20.68
C ARG A 52 -5.18 0.35 19.92
N GLY A 53 -5.35 1.51 19.27
CA GLY A 53 -4.33 2.19 18.49
C GLY A 53 -3.92 1.47 17.19
N PRO A 54 -2.93 1.97 16.44
CA PRO A 54 -2.54 1.42 15.14
C PRO A 54 -2.19 -0.07 15.17
N ASN A 55 -1.51 -0.52 16.23
CA ASN A 55 -1.18 -1.94 16.40
C ASN A 55 -2.41 -2.81 16.59
N GLY A 56 -3.41 -2.35 17.35
CA GLY A 56 -4.66 -3.09 17.52
C GLY A 56 -5.51 -3.14 16.24
N ILE A 57 -5.49 -2.07 15.45
CA ILE A 57 -6.13 -2.04 14.12
C ILE A 57 -5.46 -3.06 13.19
N MET A 58 -4.12 -3.05 13.12
CA MET A 58 -3.36 -4.02 12.33
C MET A 58 -3.60 -5.47 12.77
N SER A 59 -3.71 -5.73 14.07
CA SER A 59 -4.07 -7.07 14.56
C SER A 59 -5.46 -7.48 14.09
N ALA A 60 -6.47 -6.61 14.19
CA ALA A 60 -7.82 -6.93 13.72
C ALA A 60 -7.87 -7.20 12.20
N LEU A 61 -7.14 -6.45 11.40
CA LEU A 61 -7.06 -6.65 9.94
C LEU A 61 -6.45 -8.01 9.55
N ARG A 62 -5.54 -8.56 10.37
CA ARG A 62 -4.97 -9.90 10.14
C ARG A 62 -5.95 -11.04 10.41
N GLU A 63 -6.93 -10.81 11.26
CA GLU A 63 -7.94 -11.82 11.59
C GLU A 63 -9.06 -11.89 10.56
N VAL A 64 -9.18 -10.90 9.65
CA VAL A 64 -10.17 -10.96 8.57
C VAL A 64 -9.93 -12.19 7.69
N GLU A 65 -10.91 -13.09 7.65
CA GLU A 65 -10.89 -14.34 6.91
C GLU A 65 -11.11 -14.12 5.41
N GLY A 66 -10.58 -15.05 4.62
CA GLY A 66 -10.74 -15.09 3.17
C GLY A 66 -9.44 -15.43 2.43
N GLU A 67 -9.55 -15.52 1.11
CA GLU A 67 -8.40 -15.73 0.23
C GLU A 67 -7.58 -14.45 0.14
N ARG A 68 -6.31 -14.53 0.56
CA ARG A 68 -5.35 -13.43 0.57
C ARG A 68 -4.46 -13.49 -0.67
N ASP A 69 -4.14 -12.31 -1.19
CA ASP A 69 -3.18 -12.12 -2.27
C ASP A 69 -2.36 -10.86 -1.96
N SER A 70 -1.20 -11.07 -1.34
CA SER A 70 -0.34 -9.96 -0.91
C SER A 70 0.14 -9.12 -2.09
N GLN A 71 0.36 -9.72 -3.26
CA GLN A 71 0.82 -9.01 -4.46
C GLN A 71 -0.28 -8.11 -5.00
N ARG A 72 -1.54 -8.57 -4.98
CA ARG A 72 -2.68 -7.74 -5.35
C ARG A 72 -2.90 -6.58 -4.38
N SER A 73 -2.83 -6.81 -3.08
CA SER A 73 -2.90 -5.74 -2.07
C SER A 73 -1.75 -4.74 -2.21
N GLY A 74 -0.53 -5.22 -2.50
CA GLY A 74 0.61 -4.37 -2.80
C GLY A 74 0.42 -3.55 -4.08
N SER A 75 -0.15 -4.13 -5.13
CA SER A 75 -0.46 -3.42 -6.38
C SER A 75 -1.48 -2.28 -6.17
N MET A 76 -2.43 -2.48 -5.26
CA MET A 76 -3.35 -1.40 -4.84
C MET A 76 -2.59 -0.27 -4.13
N LEU A 77 -1.61 -0.59 -3.27
CA LEU A 77 -0.75 0.42 -2.63
C LEU A 77 0.15 1.15 -3.65
N LEU A 78 0.73 0.45 -4.62
CA LEU A 78 1.50 1.08 -5.70
C LEU A 78 0.64 2.06 -6.52
N SER A 79 -0.63 1.72 -6.76
CA SER A 79 -1.60 2.60 -7.43
C SER A 79 -1.90 3.86 -6.61
N GLU A 80 -2.03 3.73 -5.29
CA GLU A 80 -2.19 4.87 -4.38
C GLU A 80 -0.93 5.76 -4.35
N LEU A 81 0.26 5.17 -4.39
CA LEU A 81 1.52 5.91 -4.47
C LEU A 81 1.67 6.67 -5.80
N LEU A 82 1.28 6.06 -6.92
CA LEU A 82 1.21 6.74 -8.22
C LEU A 82 0.27 7.95 -8.16
N ARG A 83 -0.92 7.78 -7.59
CA ARG A 83 -1.89 8.87 -7.43
C ARG A 83 -1.30 10.00 -6.59
N ARG A 84 -0.55 9.70 -5.54
CA ARG A 84 0.12 10.74 -4.72
C ARG A 84 1.23 11.44 -5.49
N LEU A 85 2.05 10.70 -6.24
CA LEU A 85 3.09 11.27 -7.09
C LEU A 85 2.50 12.23 -8.13
N ASP A 86 1.41 11.84 -8.79
CA ASP A 86 0.71 12.67 -9.77
C ASP A 86 0.03 13.90 -9.12
N ASN A 87 -0.22 13.86 -7.81
CA ASN A 87 -0.70 15.00 -7.01
C ASN A 87 0.43 15.79 -6.31
N GLY A 88 1.68 15.59 -6.71
CA GLY A 88 2.82 16.40 -6.27
C GLY A 88 3.50 15.93 -4.99
N ALA A 89 3.29 14.68 -4.56
CA ALA A 89 4.10 14.09 -3.49
C ALA A 89 5.57 13.95 -3.92
N SER A 90 6.49 14.00 -2.94
CA SER A 90 7.94 13.88 -3.18
C SER A 90 8.28 12.57 -3.90
N PRO A 91 8.98 12.62 -5.05
CA PRO A 91 9.43 11.42 -5.76
C PRO A 91 10.26 10.48 -4.88
N THR A 92 11.14 11.01 -4.03
CA THR A 92 11.94 10.23 -3.07
C THR A 92 11.06 9.47 -2.08
N SER A 93 10.09 10.15 -1.48
CA SER A 93 9.18 9.49 -0.54
C SER A 93 8.37 8.39 -1.24
N ILE A 94 7.96 8.63 -2.48
CA ILE A 94 7.21 7.66 -3.29
C ILE A 94 8.08 6.46 -3.67
N SER A 95 9.30 6.65 -4.15
CA SER A 95 10.19 5.56 -4.55
C SER A 95 10.54 4.65 -3.38
N THR A 96 10.86 5.24 -2.22
CA THR A 96 11.23 4.49 -1.01
C THR A 96 10.02 3.71 -0.46
N ASN A 97 8.84 4.32 -0.46
CA ASN A 97 7.61 3.63 -0.08
C ASN A 97 7.26 2.50 -1.05
N ALA A 98 7.43 2.72 -2.36
CA ALA A 98 7.14 1.71 -3.38
C ALA A 98 8.07 0.49 -3.26
N LEU A 99 9.37 0.72 -3.02
CA LEU A 99 10.34 -0.34 -2.71
C LEU A 99 9.94 -1.13 -1.45
N SER A 100 9.46 -0.42 -0.41
CA SER A 100 8.99 -1.05 0.82
C SER A 100 7.74 -1.91 0.57
N VAL A 101 6.79 -1.45 -0.26
CA VAL A 101 5.60 -2.21 -0.66
C VAL A 101 5.99 -3.51 -1.35
N VAL A 102 6.82 -3.46 -2.39
CA VAL A 102 7.14 -4.69 -3.16
C VAL A 102 7.90 -5.72 -2.33
N ARG A 103 8.73 -5.28 -1.38
CA ARG A 103 9.44 -6.17 -0.43
C ARG A 103 8.47 -6.85 0.54
N GLU A 104 7.54 -6.10 1.12
CA GLU A 104 6.59 -6.60 2.12
C GLU A 104 5.47 -7.46 1.53
N SER A 105 5.07 -7.16 0.29
CA SER A 105 3.95 -7.81 -0.41
C SER A 105 4.38 -9.02 -1.26
N LYS A 106 5.61 -9.51 -1.09
CA LYS A 106 6.15 -10.74 -1.73
C LYS A 106 6.12 -10.70 -3.26
N PHE A 107 6.47 -9.57 -3.86
CA PHE A 107 6.65 -9.49 -5.31
C PHE A 107 7.86 -10.32 -5.76
N PRO A 108 7.93 -10.72 -7.04
CA PRO A 108 9.10 -11.37 -7.59
C PRO A 108 10.38 -10.56 -7.38
N GLU A 109 11.51 -11.24 -7.17
CA GLU A 109 12.81 -10.60 -6.92
C GLU A 109 13.19 -9.62 -8.04
N GLU A 110 12.90 -9.96 -9.30
CA GLU A 110 13.13 -9.06 -10.44
C GLU A 110 12.37 -7.73 -10.28
N THR A 111 11.14 -7.76 -9.79
CA THR A 111 10.36 -6.55 -9.53
C THR A 111 11.00 -5.74 -8.40
N VAL A 112 11.40 -6.40 -7.31
CA VAL A 112 12.09 -5.73 -6.20
C VAL A 112 13.38 -5.05 -6.67
N LEU A 113 14.15 -5.71 -7.54
CA LEU A 113 15.37 -5.14 -8.14
C LEU A 113 15.06 -3.91 -8.99
N GLN A 114 14.02 -3.95 -9.82
CA GLN A 114 13.60 -2.79 -10.62
C GLN A 114 13.24 -1.59 -9.74
N PHE A 115 12.49 -1.80 -8.65
CA PHE A 115 12.18 -0.73 -7.70
C PHE A 115 13.41 -0.22 -6.94
N ASN A 116 14.36 -1.11 -6.63
CA ASN A 116 15.60 -0.71 -5.96
C ASN A 116 16.44 0.22 -6.84
N VAL A 117 16.62 -0.13 -8.12
CA VAL A 117 17.37 0.71 -9.07
C VAL A 117 16.72 2.09 -9.20
N VAL A 118 15.40 2.14 -9.35
CA VAL A 118 14.69 3.42 -9.46
C VAL A 118 14.76 4.24 -8.18
N ASP A 119 14.68 3.62 -6.99
CA ASP A 119 14.83 4.33 -5.71
C ASP A 119 16.23 4.94 -5.57
N ASP A 120 17.28 4.18 -5.91
CA ASP A 120 18.66 4.67 -5.94
C ASP A 120 18.82 5.85 -6.91
N ASP A 121 18.28 5.74 -8.13
CA ASP A 121 18.35 6.80 -9.14
C ASP A 121 17.61 8.06 -8.70
N VAL A 122 16.43 7.93 -8.07
CA VAL A 122 15.66 9.07 -7.52
C VAL A 122 16.45 9.76 -6.42
N LEU A 123 17.03 9.00 -5.47
CA LEU A 123 17.83 9.55 -4.39
C LEU A 123 19.05 10.31 -4.90
N LEU A 124 19.76 9.76 -5.89
CA LEU A 124 20.93 10.38 -6.49
C LEU A 124 20.58 11.64 -7.31
N ALA A 125 19.44 11.62 -8.02
CA ALA A 125 18.99 12.78 -8.78
C ALA A 125 18.60 13.96 -7.85
N GLU A 126 17.91 13.69 -6.74
CA GLU A 126 17.52 14.70 -5.74
C GLU A 126 18.73 15.31 -5.01
N GLN A 127 19.84 14.58 -4.92
CA GLN A 127 21.12 15.08 -4.42
C GLN A 127 21.91 15.89 -5.46
N GLY A 128 21.39 16.04 -6.68
CA GLY A 128 22.06 16.73 -7.78
C GLY A 128 23.24 15.95 -8.37
N ILE A 129 23.32 14.63 -8.14
CA ILE A 129 24.38 13.78 -8.66
C ILE A 129 24.07 13.36 -10.11
N TYR A 130 22.80 13.08 -10.43
CA TYR A 130 22.33 12.85 -11.80
C TYR A 130 21.76 14.12 -12.44
N SER A 131 21.95 14.25 -13.76
CA SER A 131 21.51 15.43 -14.51
C SER A 131 20.09 15.34 -15.09
N ASP A 132 19.46 14.16 -15.13
CA ASP A 132 18.13 14.00 -15.77
C ASP A 132 17.05 13.55 -14.79
N LEU A 133 16.55 14.51 -13.99
CA LEU A 133 15.42 14.34 -13.08
C LEU A 133 14.14 13.92 -13.82
N GLU A 134 13.94 14.41 -15.04
CA GLU A 134 12.72 14.14 -15.80
C GLU A 134 12.66 12.67 -16.21
N GLN A 135 13.78 12.12 -16.70
CA GLN A 135 13.90 10.72 -17.05
C GLN A 135 13.72 9.81 -15.83
N THR A 136 14.35 10.16 -14.69
CA THR A 136 14.23 9.38 -13.45
C THR A 136 12.79 9.34 -12.94
N TYR A 137 12.10 10.49 -12.90
CA TYR A 137 10.70 10.53 -12.45
C TYR A 137 9.74 9.86 -13.44
N LYS A 138 10.07 9.87 -14.73
CA LYS A 138 9.32 9.10 -15.73
C LYS A 138 9.48 7.60 -15.48
N ALA A 139 10.70 7.12 -15.22
CA ALA A 139 10.95 5.71 -14.90
C ALA A 139 10.17 5.26 -13.65
N LEU A 140 10.14 6.09 -12.60
CA LEU A 140 9.31 5.83 -11.41
C LEU A 140 7.82 5.72 -11.75
N ARG A 141 7.26 6.65 -12.51
CA ARG A 141 5.86 6.60 -12.94
C ARG A 141 5.55 5.36 -13.77
N ASP A 142 6.42 5.04 -14.72
CA ASP A 142 6.25 3.89 -15.60
C ASP A 142 6.28 2.59 -14.79
N LEU A 143 7.19 2.47 -13.82
CA LEU A 143 7.28 1.30 -12.95
C LEU A 143 6.06 1.14 -12.04
N LEU A 144 5.53 2.25 -11.49
CA LEU A 144 4.30 2.26 -10.70
C LEU A 144 3.05 1.92 -11.53
N ARG A 145 3.05 2.20 -12.84
CA ARG A 145 1.93 1.90 -13.76
C ARG A 145 1.92 0.48 -14.29
N LYS A 146 3.06 -0.22 -14.27
CA LYS A 146 3.14 -1.58 -14.79
C LYS A 146 2.13 -2.47 -14.06
N PRO A 147 1.30 -3.24 -14.79
CA PRO A 147 0.52 -4.30 -14.18
C PRO A 147 1.52 -5.27 -13.54
N GLN A 148 1.33 -5.53 -12.26
CA GLN A 148 2.15 -6.48 -11.53
C GLN A 148 1.31 -7.75 -11.38
N LEU A 149 1.36 -8.60 -12.39
CA LEU A 149 0.64 -9.88 -12.47
C LEU A 149 1.61 -10.97 -12.92
#